data_AF-A0A9E8SEJ4-F1
#
_entry.id   AF-A0A9E8SEJ4-F1
#
_cell.length_a   1.000
_cell.length_b   1.000
_cell.length_c   1.000
_cell.angle_alpha   90.00
_cell.angle_beta   90.00
_cell.angle_gamma   90.00
#
_symmetry.space_group_name_H-M   'P 1'
#
loop_
_entity.id
_entity.type
_entity.pdbx_description
1 polymer ?
#
loop_
_entity_poly.entity_id
_entity_poly.type
_entity_poly.pdbx_seq_one_letter_code
_entity_poly.pdbx_strand_id
1 'polypeptide(L)'
;MTISAYNVISANGEGVANTFPPLAKSDYLMNKRKASIRALKFGLNDEIVVNGKSYHGNMASQGLTDREISSVMNYITNSWGNKNTALITEEEVSKVER
;
A
#
# COMPACT_ATOMS: atom_id res chain seq x y z
N MET A 1 20.89 7.31 5.32
CA MET A 1 20.28 5.96 5.34
C MET A 1 19.03 6.01 4.48
N THR A 2 19.18 5.66 3.21
CA THR A 2 18.08 5.69 2.23
C THR A 2 17.23 4.46 2.45
N ILE A 3 16.02 4.63 3.01
CA ILE A 3 15.07 3.52 3.21
C ILE A 3 14.45 3.23 1.83
N SER A 4 15.13 2.40 1.06
CA SER A 4 14.61 1.83 -0.18
C SER A 4 13.48 0.86 0.16
N ALA A 5 12.39 0.92 -0.60
CA ALA A 5 11.16 0.13 -0.45
C ALA A 5 11.37 -1.40 -0.36
N TYR A 6 12.57 -1.89 -0.68
CA TYR A 6 12.97 -3.30 -0.62
C TYR A 6 13.00 -3.91 0.80
N ASN A 7 13.23 -3.13 1.87
CA ASN A 7 13.39 -3.69 3.22
C ASN A 7 12.11 -3.68 4.09
N VAL A 8 11.00 -3.12 3.60
CA VAL A 8 9.73 -3.01 4.36
C VAL A 8 8.80 -4.21 4.09
N ILE A 9 8.96 -4.87 2.95
CA ILE A 9 8.18 -6.05 2.56
C ILE A 9 8.98 -7.28 3.00
N SER A 10 8.80 -7.77 4.23
CA SER A 10 9.20 -9.14 4.57
C SER A 10 8.65 -10.11 3.50
N ALA A 11 9.35 -11.20 3.19
CA ALA A 11 8.99 -12.13 2.10
C ALA A 11 7.52 -12.60 2.10
N ASN A 12 6.84 -12.54 3.26
CA ASN A 12 5.45 -12.93 3.46
C ASN A 12 4.44 -11.76 3.50
N GLY A 13 4.86 -10.51 3.28
CA GLY A 13 3.98 -9.33 3.34
C GLY A 13 3.47 -8.98 4.74
N GLU A 14 4.13 -9.50 5.79
CA GLU A 14 3.69 -9.37 7.19
C GLU A 14 3.94 -7.98 7.78
N GLY A 15 4.76 -7.15 7.14
CA GLY A 15 5.19 -5.86 7.69
C GLY A 15 6.06 -6.01 8.93
N VAL A 16 6.08 -4.98 9.78
CA VAL A 16 6.75 -4.99 11.09
C VAL A 16 5.74 -4.56 12.12
N ALA A 17 5.45 -5.43 13.09
CA ALA A 17 4.46 -5.16 14.12
C ALA A 17 4.65 -3.77 14.74
N ASN A 18 3.56 -3.00 14.83
CA ASN A 18 3.49 -1.63 15.37
C ASN A 18 4.27 -0.54 14.62
N THR A 19 5.04 -0.88 13.58
CA THR A 19 5.85 0.09 12.81
C THR A 19 5.42 0.16 11.35
N PHE A 20 5.24 -1.00 10.70
CA PHE A 20 4.78 -1.10 9.32
C PHE A 20 3.55 -2.00 9.26
N PRO A 21 2.40 -1.50 8.76
CA PRO A 21 1.19 -2.30 8.69
C PRO A 21 1.40 -3.53 7.80
N PRO A 22 0.73 -4.65 8.09
CA PRO A 22 0.77 -5.83 7.23
C PRO A 22 0.10 -5.54 5.89
N LEU A 23 0.71 -6.03 4.81
CA LEU A 23 0.12 -6.04 3.48
C LEU A 23 -0.68 -7.32 3.24
N ALA A 24 -0.30 -8.42 3.92
CA ALA A 24 -1.01 -9.69 3.89
C ALA A 24 -2.39 -9.58 4.55
N LYS A 25 -3.43 -10.08 3.85
CA LYS A 25 -4.83 -10.05 4.30
C LYS A 25 -5.26 -8.68 4.86
N SER A 26 -4.83 -7.60 4.21
CA SER A 26 -5.05 -6.24 4.70
C SER A 26 -6.44 -5.76 4.34
N ASP A 27 -7.31 -5.59 5.33
CA ASP A 27 -8.63 -4.97 5.15
C ASP A 27 -8.54 -3.56 4.55
N TYR A 28 -7.51 -2.79 4.91
CA TYR A 28 -7.25 -1.46 4.40
C TYR A 28 -7.00 -1.48 2.89
N LEU A 29 -6.16 -2.38 2.39
CA LEU A 29 -5.88 -2.50 0.95
C LEU A 29 -7.10 -2.93 0.15
N MET A 30 -7.91 -3.82 0.73
CA MET A 30 -9.07 -4.39 0.05
C MET A 30 -10.28 -3.44 0.05
N ASN A 31 -10.53 -2.76 1.17
CA ASN A 31 -11.72 -1.93 1.35
C ASN A 31 -11.49 -0.45 1.00
N LYS A 32 -10.23 0.02 1.06
CA LYS A 32 -9.89 1.44 0.83
C LYS A 32 -8.98 1.63 -0.37
N ARG A 33 -9.28 0.98 -1.49
CA ARG A 33 -8.48 1.03 -2.74
C ARG A 33 -7.93 2.42 -3.08
N LYS A 34 -8.80 3.45 -3.17
CA LYS A 34 -8.37 4.83 -3.49
C LYS A 34 -7.38 5.39 -2.47
N ALA A 35 -7.62 5.15 -1.17
CA ALA A 35 -6.72 5.59 -0.11
C ALA A 35 -5.39 4.82 -0.13
N SER A 36 -5.40 3.54 -0.50
CA SER A 36 -4.18 2.74 -0.67
C SER A 36 -3.34 3.22 -1.84
N ILE A 37 -3.97 3.52 -2.99
CA ILE A 37 -3.28 4.12 -4.14
C ILE A 37 -2.69 5.48 -3.76
N ARG A 38 -3.48 6.33 -3.10
CA ARG A 38 -3.05 7.65 -2.61
C ARG A 38 -1.86 7.54 -1.66
N ALA A 39 -1.89 6.60 -0.71
CA ALA A 39 -0.81 6.36 0.24
C ALA A 39 0.49 5.97 -0.47
N LEU A 40 0.42 5.13 -1.52
CA LEU A 40 1.60 4.76 -2.29
C LEU A 40 2.12 5.92 -3.16
N LYS A 41 1.21 6.71 -3.75
CA LYS A 41 1.54 7.83 -4.65
C LYS A 41 2.14 9.03 -3.91
N PHE A 42 1.48 9.48 -2.84
CA PHE A 42 1.82 10.73 -2.15
C PHE A 42 2.44 10.50 -0.78
N GLY A 43 2.50 9.26 -0.32
CA GLY A 43 2.82 8.95 1.07
C GLY A 43 1.60 9.02 1.97
N LEU A 44 1.82 8.71 3.24
CA LEU A 44 0.81 8.67 4.29
C LEU A 44 1.40 9.33 5.53
N ASN A 45 0.64 10.21 6.18
CA ASN A 45 1.07 10.87 7.42
C ASN A 45 0.00 10.77 8.52
N ASP A 46 -1.05 10.00 8.27
CA ASP A 46 -2.24 9.92 9.12
C ASP A 46 -2.31 8.58 9.84
N GLU A 47 -3.11 8.54 10.91
CA GLU A 47 -3.49 7.28 11.54
C GLU A 47 -4.29 6.41 10.58
N ILE A 48 -3.87 5.16 10.42
CA ILE A 48 -4.65 4.14 9.72
C ILE A 48 -4.88 2.94 10.61
N VAL A 49 -6.04 2.31 10.42
CA VAL A 49 -6.37 1.05 11.06
C VAL A 49 -6.26 -0.04 10.01
N VAL A 50 -5.44 -1.05 10.30
CA VAL A 50 -5.25 -2.24 9.46
C VAL A 50 -5.47 -3.48 10.32
N ASN A 51 -6.44 -4.31 9.94
CA ASN A 51 -6.83 -5.53 10.65
C ASN A 51 -7.13 -5.27 12.14
N GLY A 52 -7.81 -4.17 12.44
CA GLY A 52 -8.20 -3.76 13.80
C GLY A 52 -7.07 -3.19 14.66
N LYS A 53 -5.86 -3.00 14.11
CA LYS A 53 -4.73 -2.36 14.80
C LYS A 53 -4.48 -0.97 14.22
N SER A 54 -4.35 0.04 15.08
CA SER A 54 -3.93 1.38 14.67
C SER A 54 -2.43 1.42 14.38
N TYR A 55 -2.07 2.10 13.30
CA TYR A 55 -0.71 2.40 12.88
C TYR A 55 -0.61 3.91 12.65
N HIS A 56 0.39 4.51 13.28
CA HIS A 56 0.80 5.90 13.06
C HIS A 56 2.15 5.88 12.36
N GLY A 57 2.13 6.02 11.04
CA GLY A 57 3.33 5.93 10.21
C GLY A 57 3.46 7.14 9.30
N ASN A 58 4.68 7.68 9.22
CA ASN A 58 5.06 8.58 8.15
C ASN A 58 5.66 7.74 7.01
N MET A 59 4.90 7.61 5.93
CA MET A 59 5.34 7.04 4.68
C MET A 59 5.62 8.19 3.71
N ALA A 60 6.87 8.36 3.30
CA ALA A 60 7.21 9.33 2.25
C ALA A 60 6.75 8.83 0.87
N SER A 61 6.43 9.76 -0.03
CA SER A 61 6.24 9.42 -1.44
C SER A 61 7.54 8.83 -2.01
N GLN A 62 7.41 7.73 -2.72
CA GLN A 62 8.54 7.00 -3.33
C GLN A 62 8.89 7.51 -4.74
N GLY A 63 8.14 8.48 -5.28
CA GLY A 63 8.38 9.02 -6.62
C GLY A 63 8.09 8.03 -7.76
N LEU A 64 7.26 7.02 -7.50
CA LEU A 64 6.85 6.02 -8.49
C LEU A 64 5.92 6.62 -9.55
N THR A 65 6.02 6.12 -10.77
CA THR A 65 5.10 6.44 -11.86
C THR A 65 3.73 5.78 -11.65
N ASP A 66 2.68 6.32 -12.28
CA ASP A 66 1.32 5.76 -12.18
C ASP A 66 1.27 4.28 -12.63
N ARG A 67 2.07 3.93 -13.64
CA ARG A 67 2.23 2.55 -14.11
C ARG A 67 2.88 1.64 -13.06
N GLU A 68 3.94 2.08 -12.41
CA GLU A 68 4.61 1.31 -11.35
C GLU A 68 3.69 1.12 -10.15
N ILE A 69 2.97 2.19 -9.76
CA ILE A 69 1.98 2.14 -8.67
C ILE A 69 0.89 1.11 -8.99
N SER A 70 0.32 1.13 -10.19
CA SER A 70 -0.72 0.15 -10.58
C SER A 70 -0.20 -1.29 -10.54
N SER A 71 1.05 -1.51 -10.97
CA SER A 71 1.68 -2.83 -10.98
C SER A 71 1.94 -3.35 -9.58
N VAL A 72 2.49 -2.51 -8.70
CA VAL A 72 2.75 -2.84 -7.28
C VAL A 72 1.44 -3.11 -6.55
N MET A 73 0.43 -2.25 -6.74
CA MET A 73 -0.88 -2.42 -6.11
C MET A 73 -1.56 -3.73 -6.56
N ASN A 74 -1.51 -4.07 -7.85
CA ASN A 74 -2.04 -5.34 -8.35
C ASN A 74 -1.29 -6.54 -7.78
N TYR A 75 0.04 -6.46 -7.67
CA TYR A 75 0.82 -7.52 -7.05
C TYR A 75 0.41 -7.73 -5.59
N ILE A 76 0.41 -6.67 -4.78
CA ILE A 76 0.08 -6.75 -3.34
C ILE A 76 -1.35 -7.24 -3.11
N THR A 77 -2.32 -6.72 -3.88
CA THR A 77 -3.75 -7.07 -3.72
C THR A 77 -4.11 -8.46 -4.25
N ASN A 78 -3.20 -9.14 -4.94
CA ASN A 78 -3.35 -10.54 -5.34
C ASN A 78 -2.35 -11.48 -4.64
N SER A 79 -1.54 -10.95 -3.73
CA SER A 79 -0.54 -11.71 -2.98
C SER A 79 -0.99 -11.95 -1.53
N TRP A 80 -0.35 -12.90 -0.86
CA TRP A 80 -0.47 -13.12 0.59
C TRP A 80 -1.92 -13.27 1.10
N GLY A 81 -2.75 -13.94 0.31
CA GLY A 81 -4.15 -14.22 0.64
C GLY A 81 -5.12 -13.06 0.37
N ASN A 82 -4.65 -11.95 -0.21
CA ASN A 82 -5.51 -10.92 -0.77
C ASN A 82 -6.12 -11.42 -2.10
N LYS A 83 -7.36 -11.02 -2.37
CA LYS A 83 -8.06 -11.36 -3.61
C LYS A 83 -8.67 -10.11 -4.22
N ASN A 84 -7.95 -9.52 -5.16
CA ASN A 84 -8.46 -8.37 -5.87
C ASN A 84 -9.59 -8.77 -6.83
N THR A 85 -10.71 -8.05 -6.78
CA THR A 85 -11.88 -8.32 -7.64
C THR A 85 -11.77 -7.65 -9.01
N ALA A 86 -10.91 -6.64 -9.15
CA ALA A 86 -10.70 -5.91 -10.40
C ALA A 86 -9.25 -5.44 -10.51
N LEU A 87 -8.66 -5.45 -11.71
CA LEU A 87 -7.32 -4.88 -11.89
C LEU A 87 -7.33 -3.37 -11.64
N ILE A 88 -6.28 -2.87 -10.99
CA ILE A 88 -6.01 -1.44 -10.84
C ILE A 88 -5.28 -0.99 -12.09
N THR A 89 -5.82 -0.01 -12.81
CA THR A 89 -5.24 0.49 -14.06
C THR A 89 -4.40 1.75 -13.81
N GLU A 90 -3.47 2.03 -14.71
CA GLU A 90 -2.70 3.28 -14.69
C GLU A 90 -3.62 4.52 -14.74
N GLU A 91 -4.71 4.45 -15.51
CA GLU A 91 -5.71 5.51 -15.58
C GLU A 91 -6.45 5.72 -14.26
N GLU A 92 -6.72 4.64 -13.51
CA GLU A 92 -7.29 4.75 -12.16
C GLU A 92 -6.32 5.50 -11.24
N VAL A 93 -5.03 5.18 -11.31
CA VAL A 93 -3.98 5.81 -10.50
C VAL A 93 -3.76 7.28 -10.88
N SER A 94 -3.82 7.62 -12.16
CA SER A 94 -3.62 9.00 -12.62
C SER A 94 -4.72 9.94 -12.13
N LYS A 95 -5.95 9.43 -12.00
CA LYS A 95 -7.12 10.16 -11.44
C LYS A 95 -7.09 10.33 -9.93
N VAL A 96 -6.13 9.72 -9.21
CA VAL A 96 -6.01 9.91 -7.76
C VAL A 96 -5.27 11.20 -7.46
N GLU A 97 -5.98 12.12 -6.81
CA GLU A 97 -5.49 13.42 -6.37
C GLU A 97 -5.08 13.43 -4.88
N ARG A 98 -4.30 14.44 -4.52
CA ARG A 98 -3.74 14.64 -3.18
C ARG A 98 -4.75 15.21 -2.19
#